data_AF-A0A662IGJ5-F1
#
_entry.id   AF-A0A662IGJ5-F1
#
_cell.length_a   1.000
_cell.length_b   1.000
_cell.length_c   1.000
_cell.angle_alpha   90.00
_cell.angle_beta   90.00
_cell.angle_gamma   90.00
#
_symmetry.space_group_name_H-M   'P 1'
#
loop_
_entity.id
_entity.type
_entity.pdbx_description
1 polymer ?
#
loop_
_entity_poly.entity_id
_entity_poly.type
_entity_poly.pdbx_seq_one_letter_code
_entity_poly.pdbx_strand_id
1 'polypeptide(L)'
;MSVSSFCYDALGWMGERLARVFPGLDKDLELAGVKLHPAVYMSIVSFAFFISLVPAFIGALTFALPLILKYVKLSALPGLLMELLIALPLPLKALMIAMPLLVLVLGALVPKLIAQSRVYGFELELPYV
;
A
#
# COMPACT_ATOMS: atom_id res chain seq x y z
N MET A 1 -22.73 -1.27 -9.82
CA MET A 1 -22.15 -1.31 -8.46
C MET A 1 -20.90 -0.44 -8.45
N SER A 2 -20.72 0.42 -7.45
CA SER A 2 -19.49 1.22 -7.34
C SER A 2 -18.34 0.34 -6.86
N VAL A 3 -17.11 0.63 -7.29
CA VAL A 3 -15.89 -0.08 -6.85
C VAL A 3 -15.75 -0.01 -5.32
N SER A 4 -16.15 1.11 -4.72
CA SER A 4 -16.16 1.30 -3.26
C SER A 4 -17.07 0.31 -2.53
N SER A 5 -18.28 0.07 -3.07
CA SER A 5 -19.23 -0.89 -2.51
C SER A 5 -18.69 -2.32 -2.62
N PHE A 6 -18.10 -2.68 -3.76
CA PHE A 6 -17.46 -3.99 -3.93
C PHE A 6 -16.32 -4.22 -2.94
N CYS A 7 -15.44 -3.23 -2.75
CA CYS A 7 -14.34 -3.34 -1.79
C CYS A 7 -14.84 -3.50 -0.35
N TYR A 8 -15.93 -2.81 0.01
CA TYR A 8 -16.54 -2.94 1.33
C TYR A 8 -17.23 -4.30 1.52
N ASP A 9 -17.96 -4.80 0.53
CA ASP A 9 -18.61 -6.10 0.61
C ASP A 9 -17.59 -7.24 0.76
N ALA A 10 -16.46 -7.14 0.05
CA ALA A 10 -15.41 -8.16 0.09
C ALA A 10 -14.50 -8.04 1.33
N LEU A 11 -14.16 -6.81 1.77
CA LEU A 11 -13.15 -6.55 2.81
C LEU A 11 -13.65 -5.65 3.96
N GLY A 12 -14.95 -5.55 4.18
CA GLY A 12 -15.56 -4.74 5.26
C GLY A 12 -15.00 -5.10 6.63
N TRP A 13 -14.85 -6.40 6.92
CA TRP A 13 -14.30 -6.89 8.18
C TRP A 13 -12.87 -6.39 8.46
N MET A 14 -12.06 -6.20 7.42
CA MET A 14 -10.69 -5.69 7.53
C MET A 14 -10.69 -4.17 7.62
N GLY A 15 -11.52 -3.50 6.79
CA GLY A 15 -11.66 -2.05 6.78
C GLY A 15 -12.14 -1.49 8.12
N GLU A 16 -13.10 -2.12 8.77
CA GLU A 16 -13.58 -1.73 10.11
C GLU A 16 -12.52 -1.89 11.22
N ARG A 17 -11.68 -2.93 11.11
CA ARG A 17 -10.58 -3.13 12.06
C ARG A 17 -9.49 -2.08 11.86
N LEU A 18 -9.13 -1.82 10.61
CA LEU A 18 -8.14 -0.80 10.28
C LEU A 18 -8.63 0.61 10.64
N ALA A 19 -9.89 0.93 10.42
CA ALA A 19 -10.46 2.22 10.81
C ALA A 19 -10.36 2.47 12.32
N ARG A 20 -10.43 1.42 13.16
CA ARG A 20 -10.19 1.53 14.61
C ARG A 20 -8.73 1.80 14.98
N VAL A 21 -7.78 1.34 14.17
CA VAL A 21 -6.34 1.61 14.38
C VAL A 21 -6.01 3.07 14.07
N PHE A 22 -6.77 3.72 13.18
CA PHE A 22 -6.58 5.10 12.76
C PHE A 22 -7.80 5.98 13.16
N PRO A 23 -7.99 6.28 14.46
CA PRO A 23 -9.18 7.01 14.93
C PRO A 23 -9.28 8.46 14.42
N GLY A 24 -8.18 9.04 13.93
CA GLY A 24 -8.17 10.39 13.33
C GLY A 24 -8.65 10.45 11.89
N LEU A 25 -8.85 9.30 11.24
CA LEU A 25 -9.12 9.21 9.80
C LEU A 25 -10.43 9.90 9.39
N ASP A 26 -11.45 9.87 10.26
CA ASP A 26 -12.75 10.50 9.99
C ASP A 26 -12.61 12.01 9.76
N LYS A 27 -11.90 12.69 10.66
CA LYS A 27 -11.58 14.12 10.55
C LYS A 27 -10.73 14.41 9.32
N ASP A 28 -9.71 13.59 9.06
CA ASP A 28 -8.82 13.77 7.91
C ASP A 28 -9.58 13.61 6.58
N LEU A 29 -10.54 12.67 6.50
CA LEU A 29 -11.41 12.48 5.33
C LEU A 29 -12.38 13.64 5.13
N GLU A 30 -12.98 14.14 6.20
CA GLU A 30 -13.88 15.29 6.16
C GLU A 30 -13.14 16.55 5.68
N LEU A 31 -11.96 16.83 6.24
CA LEU A 31 -11.10 17.95 5.85
C LEU A 31 -10.58 17.81 4.41
N ALA A 32 -10.30 16.58 3.97
CA ALA A 32 -9.94 16.29 2.57
C ALA A 32 -11.12 16.46 1.60
N GLY A 33 -12.35 16.65 2.10
CA GLY A 33 -13.57 16.75 1.30
C GLY A 33 -14.02 15.40 0.71
N VAL A 34 -13.58 14.28 1.30
CA VAL A 34 -13.92 12.94 0.85
C VAL A 34 -15.19 12.48 1.56
N LYS A 35 -16.29 12.35 0.82
CA LYS A 35 -17.59 11.89 1.33
C LYS A 35 -17.67 10.35 1.41
N LEU A 36 -16.71 9.72 2.09
CA LEU A 36 -16.69 8.27 2.31
C LEU A 36 -16.60 7.99 3.81
N HIS A 37 -17.35 6.99 4.26
CA HIS A 37 -17.23 6.51 5.64
C HIS A 37 -15.82 5.92 5.87
N PRO A 38 -15.17 6.15 7.02
CA PRO A 38 -13.81 5.67 7.31
C PRO A 38 -13.62 4.18 7.06
N ALA A 39 -14.62 3.36 7.42
CA ALA A 39 -14.56 1.91 7.18
C ALA A 39 -14.52 1.56 5.67
N VAL A 40 -15.29 2.26 4.83
CA VAL A 40 -15.32 2.03 3.38
C VAL A 40 -13.99 2.43 2.75
N TYR A 41 -13.43 3.57 3.17
CA TYR A 41 -12.11 4.00 2.71
C TYR A 41 -11.02 2.99 3.08
N MET A 42 -11.01 2.52 4.33
CA MET A 42 -10.03 1.51 4.77
C MET A 42 -10.26 0.15 4.12
N SER A 43 -11.49 -0.19 3.72
CA SER A 43 -11.73 -1.37 2.88
C SER A 43 -11.07 -1.25 1.51
N ILE A 44 -11.11 -0.06 0.87
CA ILE A 44 -10.40 0.18 -0.40
C ILE A 44 -8.88 0.07 -0.20
N VAL A 45 -8.34 0.66 0.87
CA VAL A 45 -6.90 0.56 1.20
C VAL A 45 -6.50 -0.89 1.47
N SER A 46 -7.35 -1.65 2.17
CA SER A 46 -7.10 -3.07 2.42
C SER A 46 -7.14 -3.89 1.12
N PHE A 47 -8.01 -3.55 0.18
CA PHE A 47 -8.04 -4.20 -1.13
C PHE A 47 -6.75 -3.94 -1.91
N ALA A 48 -6.26 -2.70 -1.90
CA ALA A 48 -4.97 -2.35 -2.47
C ALA A 48 -3.81 -3.09 -1.78
N PHE A 49 -3.88 -3.30 -0.46
CA PHE A 49 -2.93 -4.12 0.29
C PHE A 49 -2.88 -5.55 -0.27
N PHE A 50 -4.02 -6.21 -0.47
CA PHE A 50 -4.02 -7.55 -1.05
C PHE A 50 -3.46 -7.60 -2.48
N ILE A 51 -3.74 -6.59 -3.30
CA ILE A 51 -3.14 -6.50 -4.64
C ILE A 51 -1.61 -6.37 -4.54
N SER A 52 -1.12 -5.57 -3.60
CA SER A 52 0.32 -5.37 -3.39
C SER A 52 1.05 -6.58 -2.77
N LEU A 53 0.33 -7.61 -2.29
CA LEU A 53 0.95 -8.87 -1.91
C LEU A 53 1.54 -9.61 -3.12
N VAL A 54 1.01 -9.41 -4.32
CA VAL A 54 1.53 -10.05 -5.55
C VAL A 54 2.98 -9.63 -5.83
N PRO A 55 3.32 -8.33 -5.96
CA PRO A 55 4.70 -7.92 -6.13
C PRO A 55 5.57 -8.26 -4.92
N ALA A 56 5.04 -8.23 -3.70
CA ALA A 56 5.80 -8.64 -2.51
C ALA A 56 6.19 -10.11 -2.55
N PHE A 57 5.29 -10.99 -2.99
CA PHE A 57 5.57 -12.41 -3.16
C PHE A 57 6.63 -12.65 -4.24
N ILE A 58 6.53 -11.95 -5.37
CA ILE A 58 7.54 -12.02 -6.45
C ILE A 58 8.90 -11.54 -5.92
N GLY A 59 8.94 -10.39 -5.23
CA GLY A 59 10.16 -9.86 -4.62
C GLY A 59 10.80 -10.84 -3.63
N ALA A 60 10.01 -11.43 -2.75
CA ALA A 60 10.47 -12.42 -1.78
C ALA A 60 11.00 -13.69 -2.47
N LEU A 61 10.29 -14.18 -3.50
CA LEU A 61 10.72 -15.35 -4.28
C LEU A 61 12.04 -15.09 -4.99
N THR A 62 12.18 -13.95 -5.67
CA THR A 62 13.42 -13.57 -6.37
C THR A 62 14.61 -13.36 -5.43
N PHE A 63 14.35 -13.03 -4.16
CA PHE A 63 15.39 -12.91 -3.14
C PHE A 63 15.77 -14.27 -2.53
N ALA A 64 14.80 -15.08 -2.12
CA ALA A 64 15.03 -16.32 -1.38
C ALA A 64 15.46 -17.49 -2.27
N LEU A 65 14.88 -17.63 -3.46
CA LEU A 65 15.12 -18.76 -4.36
C LEU A 65 16.60 -18.93 -4.78
N PRO A 66 17.33 -17.89 -5.24
CA PRO A 66 18.74 -18.04 -5.60
C PRO A 66 19.62 -18.36 -4.38
N LEU A 67 19.23 -17.86 -3.19
CA LEU A 67 19.92 -18.15 -1.94
C LEU A 67 19.82 -19.65 -1.62
N ILE A 68 18.60 -20.20 -1.64
CA ILE A 68 18.32 -21.61 -1.35
C ILE A 68 19.03 -22.53 -2.35
N LEU A 69 18.95 -22.23 -3.65
CA LEU A 69 19.60 -23.04 -4.69
C LEU A 69 21.12 -23.06 -4.57
N LYS A 70 21.74 -21.93 -4.17
CA LYS A 70 23.17 -21.86 -3.86
C LYS A 70 23.55 -22.78 -2.70
N TYR A 71 22.73 -22.84 -1.64
CA TYR A 71 22.98 -23.71 -0.49
C TYR A 71 22.82 -25.21 -0.80
N VAL A 72 21.84 -25.58 -1.64
CA VAL A 72 21.56 -26.99 -1.98
C VAL A 72 22.50 -27.52 -3.07
N LYS A 73 23.41 -26.69 -3.63
CA LYS A 73 24.30 -27.03 -4.75
C LYS A 73 23.56 -27.60 -5.97
N LEU A 74 22.28 -27.26 -6.12
CA LEU A 74 21.44 -27.74 -7.21
C LEU A 74 21.60 -26.77 -8.40
N SER A 75 22.66 -26.95 -9.17
CA SER A 75 23.03 -26.06 -10.29
C SER A 75 22.18 -26.26 -11.56
N ALA A 76 20.99 -26.86 -11.45
CA ALA A 76 20.26 -27.42 -12.60
C ALA A 76 19.12 -26.54 -13.14
N LEU A 77 18.91 -25.32 -12.62
CA LEU A 77 17.92 -24.40 -13.23
C LEU A 77 18.50 -23.71 -14.47
N PRO A 78 17.68 -23.48 -15.52
CA PRO A 78 18.11 -22.80 -16.74
C PRO A 78 18.66 -21.40 -16.41
N GLY A 79 19.92 -21.17 -16.80
CA GLY A 79 20.73 -20.01 -16.39
C GLY A 79 20.09 -18.65 -16.68
N LEU A 80 19.31 -18.53 -17.76
CA LEU A 80 18.63 -17.28 -18.14
C LEU A 80 17.62 -16.77 -17.09
N LEU A 81 16.82 -17.66 -16.50
CA LEU A 81 15.84 -17.27 -15.46
C LEU A 81 16.55 -16.86 -14.16
N MET A 82 17.65 -17.52 -13.83
CA MET A 82 18.46 -17.20 -12.66
C MET A 82 19.20 -15.88 -12.82
N GLU A 83 19.77 -15.63 -14.00
CA GLU A 83 20.43 -14.36 -14.32
C GLU A 83 19.43 -13.20 -14.28
N LEU A 84 18.23 -13.36 -14.83
CA LEU A 84 17.18 -12.34 -14.73
C LEU A 84 16.74 -12.10 -13.28
N LEU A 85 16.62 -13.17 -12.47
CA LEU A 85 16.28 -13.06 -11.04
C LEU A 85 17.35 -12.33 -10.23
N ILE A 86 18.61 -12.58 -10.52
CA ILE A 86 19.76 -11.96 -9.84
C ILE A 86 19.96 -10.53 -10.31
N ALA A 87 19.77 -10.26 -11.61
CA ALA A 87 19.96 -8.95 -12.24
C ALA A 87 19.06 -7.86 -11.65
N LEU A 88 17.91 -8.23 -11.10
CA LEU A 88 17.04 -7.26 -10.45
C LEU A 88 17.75 -6.66 -9.21
N PRO A 89 17.93 -5.32 -9.15
CA PRO A 89 18.74 -4.69 -8.12
C PRO A 89 18.12 -4.87 -6.74
N LEU A 90 18.98 -5.06 -5.73
CA LEU A 90 18.58 -5.25 -4.33
C LEU A 90 17.58 -4.19 -3.81
N PRO A 91 17.76 -2.87 -4.05
CA PRO A 91 16.78 -1.87 -3.57
C PRO A 91 15.38 -2.09 -4.14
N LEU A 92 15.27 -2.56 -5.39
CA LEU A 92 13.98 -2.77 -6.04
C LEU A 92 13.28 -4.02 -5.48
N LYS A 93 14.03 -5.10 -5.20
CA LYS A 93 13.51 -6.28 -4.46
C LYS A 93 13.00 -5.88 -3.08
N ALA A 94 13.77 -5.11 -2.33
CA ALA A 94 13.38 -4.63 -1.01
C ALA A 94 12.11 -3.75 -1.08
N LEU A 95 12.03 -2.86 -2.06
CA LEU A 95 10.84 -2.04 -2.31
C LEU A 95 9.61 -2.90 -2.61
N MET A 96 9.73 -3.90 -3.48
CA MET A 96 8.63 -4.82 -3.81
C MET A 96 8.14 -5.57 -2.58
N ILE A 97 9.04 -6.06 -1.72
CA ILE A 97 8.69 -6.73 -0.47
C ILE A 97 7.99 -5.77 0.51
N ALA A 98 8.42 -4.51 0.55
CA ALA A 98 7.86 -3.49 1.43
C ALA A 98 6.55 -2.86 0.91
N MET A 99 6.19 -3.05 -0.36
CA MET A 99 4.98 -2.49 -0.99
C MET A 99 3.70 -2.62 -0.17
N PRO A 100 3.31 -3.79 0.36
CA PRO A 100 2.09 -3.92 1.15
C PRO A 100 2.07 -3.02 2.38
N LEU A 101 3.20 -2.90 3.08
CA LEU A 101 3.32 -1.97 4.20
C LEU A 101 3.19 -0.52 3.74
N LEU A 102 3.84 -0.17 2.63
CA LEU A 102 3.76 1.16 2.04
C LEU A 102 2.32 1.52 1.66
N VAL A 103 1.56 0.59 1.08
CA VAL A 103 0.15 0.83 0.72
C VAL A 103 -0.69 1.14 1.96
N LEU A 104 -0.49 0.44 3.08
CA LEU A 104 -1.22 0.73 4.31
C LEU A 104 -0.84 2.10 4.89
N VAL A 105 0.46 2.38 4.98
CA VAL A 105 0.96 3.63 5.56
C VAL A 105 0.57 4.82 4.69
N LEU A 106 0.84 4.75 3.39
CA LEU A 106 0.48 5.81 2.46
C LEU A 106 -1.03 5.94 2.35
N GLY A 107 -1.79 4.83 2.31
CA GLY A 107 -3.25 4.87 2.31
C GLY A 107 -3.83 5.61 3.51
N ALA A 108 -3.27 5.45 4.70
CA ALA A 108 -3.68 6.21 5.88
C ALA A 108 -3.21 7.68 5.85
N LEU A 109 -2.06 7.98 5.23
CA LEU A 109 -1.49 9.32 5.17
C LEU A 109 -2.08 10.21 4.07
N VAL A 110 -2.54 9.63 2.96
CA VAL A 110 -3.13 10.37 1.83
C VAL A 110 -4.22 11.36 2.25
N PRO A 111 -5.26 10.99 3.03
CA PRO A 111 -6.30 11.95 3.40
C PRO A 111 -5.74 13.07 4.28
N LYS A 112 -4.80 12.76 5.18
CA LYS A 112 -4.13 13.75 6.01
C LYS A 112 -3.32 14.76 5.19
N LEU A 113 -2.59 14.31 4.17
CA LEU A 113 -1.82 15.18 3.28
C LEU A 113 -2.73 16.09 2.44
N ILE A 114 -3.87 15.58 1.97
CA ILE A 114 -4.86 16.38 1.23
C ILE A 114 -5.54 17.39 2.16
N ALA A 115 -5.86 16.99 3.39
CA ALA A 115 -6.44 17.89 4.38
C ALA A 115 -5.48 19.07 4.68
N GLN A 116 -4.20 18.77 4.90
CA GLN A 116 -3.19 19.80 5.15
C GLN A 116 -3.04 20.77 3.97
N SER A 117 -2.97 20.27 2.74
CA SER A 117 -2.83 21.16 1.56
C SER A 117 -4.01 22.11 1.38
N ARG A 118 -5.23 21.68 1.73
CA ARG A 118 -6.41 22.55 1.73
C ARG A 118 -6.35 23.63 2.81
N VAL A 119 -5.95 23.29 4.03
CA VAL A 119 -5.82 24.25 5.13
C VAL A 119 -4.80 25.34 4.79
N TYR A 120 -3.62 24.96 4.26
CA TYR A 120 -2.63 25.94 3.81
C TYR A 120 -3.16 26.84 2.67
N GLY A 121 -3.98 26.29 1.77
CA GLY A 121 -4.67 27.07 0.75
C GLY A 121 -5.54 28.17 1.35
N PHE A 122 -6.32 27.85 2.38
CA PHE A 122 -7.14 28.84 3.08
C PHE A 122 -6.31 29.91 3.81
N GLU A 123 -5.19 29.54 4.43
CA GLU A 123 -4.31 30.51 5.09
C GLU A 123 -3.68 31.51 4.11
N LEU A 124 -3.37 31.08 2.88
CA LEU A 124 -2.82 31.94 1.82
C LEU A 124 -3.85 32.90 1.23
N GLU A 125 -5.13 32.56 1.30
CA GLU A 125 -6.24 33.40 0.79
C GLU A 125 -6.67 34.49 1.78
N LEU A 126 -6.25 34.39 3.05
CA LEU A 126 -6.52 35.43 4.03
C LEU A 126 -5.56 36.62 3.79
N PRO A 127 -6.07 37.83 3.52
CA PRO A 127 -5.21 39.00 3.47
C PRO A 127 -4.56 39.16 4.85
N TYR A 128 -3.23 39.13 4.88
CA TYR A 128 -2.45 39.41 6.09
C TYR A 128 -2.88 40.77 6.64
N VAL A 129 -3.64 40.75 7.74
CA VAL A 129 -4.00 41.95 8.50
C VAL A 129 -2.87 42.25 9.47
#